data_AF-A0A4S1ZTT1-F1
#
_entry.id   AF-A0A4S1ZTT1-F1
#
_cell.length_a   1.000
_cell.length_b   1.000
_cell.length_c   1.000
_cell.angle_alpha   90.00
_cell.angle_beta   90.00
_cell.angle_gamma   90.00
#
_symmetry.space_group_name_H-M   'P 1'
#
loop_
_entity.id
_entity.type
_entity.pdbx_description
1 polymer ?
#
loop_
_entity_poly.entity_id
_entity_poly.type
_entity_poly.pdbx_seq_one_letter_code
_entity_poly.pdbx_strand_id
1 'polypeptide(L)'
;MRNYKFSYLVYFALNVALVIALLVIRGLDVDVPGLLGIIEHSIVFWGVSMVLFLCSKVFKVTDDYTGVGTLNGHTTISLALVLALVEFMAVYYSMFGHEALYHPTIVGLCVWVACFLSSVFYSKNLISRRKERA
;
A
#
# COMPACT_ATOMS: atom_id res chain seq x y z
N MET A 1 13.48 -4.68 -17.34
CA MET A 1 12.86 -4.20 -16.09
C MET A 1 11.81 -5.21 -15.63
N ARG A 2 11.74 -5.56 -14.34
CA ARG A 2 10.79 -6.56 -13.82
C ARG A 2 9.43 -5.93 -13.57
N ASN A 3 8.39 -6.37 -14.25
CA ASN A 3 7.00 -5.96 -13.98
C ASN A 3 6.37 -6.86 -12.92
N TYR A 4 5.35 -6.35 -12.23
CA TYR A 4 4.56 -7.11 -11.25
C TYR A 4 3.18 -7.47 -11.82
N LYS A 5 2.60 -8.55 -11.32
CA LYS A 5 1.23 -8.97 -11.66
C LYS A 5 0.23 -7.97 -11.09
N PHE A 6 -0.87 -7.75 -11.80
CA PHE A 6 -1.92 -6.82 -11.37
C PHE A 6 -2.48 -7.14 -9.97
N SER A 7 -2.51 -8.41 -9.58
CA SER A 7 -2.95 -8.86 -8.25
C SER A 7 -2.19 -8.23 -7.08
N TYR A 8 -0.98 -7.72 -7.31
CA TYR A 8 -0.20 -7.04 -6.28
C TYR A 8 -0.89 -5.75 -5.78
N LEU A 9 -1.75 -5.13 -6.60
CA LEU A 9 -2.49 -3.92 -6.24
C LEU A 9 -3.45 -4.14 -5.05
N VAL A 10 -3.87 -5.38 -4.81
CA VAL A 10 -4.70 -5.75 -3.64
C VAL A 10 -4.00 -5.42 -2.33
N TYR A 11 -2.67 -5.60 -2.25
CA TYR A 11 -1.91 -5.28 -1.04
C TYR A 11 -1.92 -3.77 -0.75
N PHE A 12 -1.82 -2.93 -1.78
CA PHE A 12 -1.98 -1.48 -1.61
C PHE A 12 -3.36 -1.13 -1.09
N ALA A 13 -4.41 -1.69 -1.69
CA ALA A 13 -5.78 -1.38 -1.28
C ALA A 13 -6.06 -1.80 0.18
N LEU A 14 -5.62 -3.01 0.58
CA LEU A 14 -5.80 -3.51 1.94
C LEU A 14 -5.06 -2.66 2.96
N ASN A 15 -3.78 -2.40 2.75
CA ASN A 15 -2.98 -1.63 3.70
C ASN A 15 -3.47 -0.18 3.84
N VAL A 16 -3.79 0.48 2.72
CA VAL A 16 -4.34 1.85 2.76
C VAL A 16 -5.67 1.88 3.52
N ALA A 17 -6.56 0.92 3.28
CA ALA A 17 -7.84 0.85 3.98
C ALA A 17 -7.66 0.68 5.49
N LEU A 18 -6.73 -0.17 5.91
CA LEU A 18 -6.42 -0.39 7.33
C LEU A 18 -5.79 0.85 7.98
N VAL A 19 -4.86 1.52 7.31
CA VAL A 19 -4.26 2.78 7.81
C VAL A 19 -5.32 3.87 7.95
N ILE A 20 -6.24 4.02 6.99
CA ILE A 20 -7.36 4.95 7.10
C ILE A 20 -8.24 4.60 8.29
N ALA A 21 -8.61 3.33 8.44
CA ALA A 21 -9.43 2.88 9.56
C ALA A 21 -8.79 3.20 10.91
N LEU A 22 -7.47 2.96 11.05
CA LEU A 22 -6.72 3.29 12.25
C LEU A 22 -6.76 4.80 12.55
N LEU A 23 -6.48 5.64 11.55
CA LEU A 23 -6.46 7.10 11.71
C LEU A 23 -7.84 7.68 12.04
N VAL A 24 -8.92 7.09 11.50
CA VAL A 24 -10.30 7.50 11.78
C VAL A 24 -10.70 7.12 13.20
N ILE A 25 -10.42 5.88 13.63
CA ILE A 25 -10.72 5.43 15.00
C ILE A 25 -10.01 6.32 16.03
N ARG A 26 -8.72 6.60 15.78
CA ARG A 26 -7.90 7.48 16.63
C ARG A 26 -8.37 8.94 16.59
N GLY A 27 -8.74 9.45 15.42
CA GLY A 27 -9.19 10.84 15.27
C GLY A 27 -10.60 11.11 15.85
N LEU A 28 -11.45 10.09 15.90
CA LEU A 28 -12.79 10.19 16.49
C LEU A 28 -12.83 9.80 17.98
N ASP A 29 -11.67 9.44 18.56
CA ASP A 29 -11.53 8.98 19.94
C ASP A 29 -12.51 7.84 20.29
N VAL A 30 -12.70 6.91 19.33
CA VAL A 30 -13.62 5.79 19.50
C VAL A 30 -12.90 4.64 20.20
N ASP A 31 -13.25 4.39 21.45
CA ASP A 31 -12.75 3.25 22.19
C ASP A 31 -13.57 1.99 21.87
N VAL A 32 -13.01 1.12 21.02
CA VAL A 32 -13.56 -0.22 20.77
C VAL A 32 -12.56 -1.26 21.28
N PRO A 33 -12.87 -1.97 22.37
CA PRO A 33 -11.96 -2.92 22.99
C PRO A 33 -11.48 -3.98 22.00
N GLY A 34 -10.16 -4.13 21.86
CA GLY A 34 -9.53 -5.16 21.03
C GLY A 34 -9.51 -4.87 19.51
N LEU A 35 -10.38 -4.01 18.99
CA LEU A 35 -10.41 -3.68 17.56
C LEU A 35 -9.12 -2.99 17.10
N LEU A 36 -8.61 -2.06 17.91
CA LEU A 36 -7.40 -1.31 17.60
C LEU A 36 -6.18 -2.22 17.44
N GLY A 37 -6.00 -3.17 18.37
CA GLY A 37 -4.92 -4.14 18.31
C GLY A 37 -5.03 -5.08 17.10
N ILE A 38 -6.25 -5.45 16.68
CA ILE A 38 -6.48 -6.23 15.46
C ILE A 38 -6.07 -5.43 14.22
N ILE A 39 -6.45 -4.16 14.15
CA ILE A 39 -6.10 -3.27 13.02
C ILE A 39 -4.58 -3.09 12.95
N GLU A 40 -3.92 -2.77 14.07
CA GLU A 40 -2.47 -2.62 14.14
C GLU A 40 -1.74 -3.89 13.67
N HIS A 41 -2.12 -5.06 14.20
CA HIS A 41 -1.54 -6.33 13.76
C HIS A 41 -1.80 -6.61 12.28
N SER A 42 -2.99 -6.26 11.78
CA SER A 42 -3.32 -6.42 10.37
C SER A 42 -2.45 -5.53 9.49
N ILE A 43 -2.24 -4.26 9.86
CA ILE A 43 -1.34 -3.34 9.14
C ILE A 43 0.07 -3.92 9.09
N VAL A 44 0.61 -4.38 10.21
CA VAL A 44 1.96 -4.97 10.25
C VAL A 44 2.03 -6.23 9.39
N PHE A 45 1.05 -7.14 9.52
CA PHE A 45 1.05 -8.40 8.79
C PHE A 45 0.97 -8.19 7.28
N TRP A 46 0.02 -7.38 6.81
CA TRP A 46 -0.17 -7.10 5.38
C TRP A 46 0.93 -6.19 4.83
N GLY A 47 1.46 -5.25 5.62
CA GLY A 47 2.59 -4.39 5.29
C GLY A 47 3.89 -5.17 5.07
N VAL A 48 4.25 -6.03 6.03
CA VAL A 48 5.42 -6.92 5.90
C VAL A 48 5.24 -7.88 4.72
N SER A 49 4.05 -8.46 4.57
CA SER A 49 3.74 -9.35 3.44
C SER A 49 3.93 -8.64 2.10
N MET A 50 3.43 -7.41 1.97
CA MET A 50 3.61 -6.57 0.78
C MET A 50 5.10 -6.42 0.45
N VAL A 51 5.93 -5.99 1.40
CA VAL A 51 7.37 -5.79 1.19
C VAL A 51 8.08 -7.10 0.81
N LEU A 52 7.77 -8.21 1.50
CA LEU A 52 8.33 -9.52 1.17
C LEU A 52 7.93 -9.99 -0.23
N PHE A 53 6.69 -9.70 -0.66
CA PHE A 53 6.19 -10.08 -1.97
C PHE A 53 6.76 -9.28 -3.13
N LEU A 54 7.36 -8.09 -2.90
CA LEU A 54 8.23 -7.43 -3.90
C LEU A 54 9.38 -8.35 -4.32
N CYS A 55 9.97 -9.07 -3.37
CA CYS A 55 11.09 -9.96 -3.62
C CYS A 55 10.65 -11.31 -4.22
N SER A 56 9.41 -11.72 -3.97
CA SER A 56 8.86 -13.02 -4.40
C SER A 56 8.74 -13.15 -5.93
N LYS A 57 9.01 -14.35 -6.44
CA LYS A 57 8.77 -14.70 -7.85
C LYS A 57 7.28 -14.84 -8.16
N VAL A 58 6.44 -15.07 -7.14
CA VAL A 58 4.99 -15.30 -7.31
C VAL A 58 4.29 -14.10 -7.95
N PHE A 59 4.70 -12.88 -7.58
CA PHE A 59 4.12 -11.63 -8.07
C PHE A 59 4.90 -10.97 -9.19
N LYS A 60 6.07 -11.52 -9.55
CA LYS A 60 6.81 -11.08 -10.74
C LYS A 60 6.17 -11.67 -11.99
N VAL A 61 6.06 -10.86 -13.03
CA VAL A 61 5.59 -11.33 -14.34
C VAL A 61 6.63 -12.30 -14.90
N THR A 62 6.16 -13.50 -15.24
CA THR A 62 6.91 -14.54 -15.97
C THR A 62 6.41 -14.59 -17.41
N ASP A 63 7.14 -15.27 -18.30
CA ASP A 63 6.78 -15.35 -19.72
C ASP A 63 5.39 -15.96 -19.96
N ASP A 64 4.94 -16.84 -19.06
CA ASP A 64 3.63 -17.50 -19.10
C ASP A 64 2.47 -16.68 -18.48
N TYR A 65 2.68 -15.40 -18.14
CA TYR A 65 1.63 -14.61 -17.50
C TYR A 65 0.52 -14.20 -18.48
N THR A 66 -0.69 -14.75 -18.27
CA THR A 66 -1.90 -14.50 -19.07
C THR A 66 -2.86 -13.46 -18.49
N GLY A 67 -2.44 -12.70 -17.47
CA GLY A 67 -3.33 -11.77 -16.76
C GLY A 67 -3.65 -10.47 -17.53
N VAL A 68 -4.66 -9.76 -17.02
CA VAL A 68 -5.31 -8.58 -17.64
C VAL A 68 -4.36 -7.37 -17.82
N GLY A 69 -3.31 -7.27 -17.00
CA GLY A 69 -2.37 -6.17 -17.06
C GLY A 69 -1.17 -6.38 -16.15
N THR A 70 -0.17 -5.52 -16.32
CA THR A 70 1.06 -5.56 -15.53
C THR A 70 1.30 -4.22 -14.85
N LEU A 71 1.91 -4.28 -13.66
CA LEU A 71 2.34 -3.11 -12.93
C LEU A 71 3.82 -2.84 -13.22
N ASN A 72 4.15 -1.58 -13.45
CA ASN A 72 5.54 -1.16 -13.65
C ASN A 72 6.35 -1.41 -12.38
N GLY A 73 7.44 -2.15 -12.53
CA GLY A 73 8.33 -2.53 -11.44
C GLY A 73 8.81 -1.39 -10.57
N HIS A 74 9.33 -0.34 -11.21
CA HIS A 74 9.97 0.76 -10.50
C HIS A 74 8.95 1.53 -9.67
N THR A 75 7.83 1.92 -10.29
CA THR A 75 6.75 2.64 -9.62
C THR A 75 6.11 1.79 -8.51
N THR A 76 5.93 0.48 -8.73
CA THR A 76 5.37 -0.42 -7.72
C THR A 76 6.26 -0.52 -6.49
N ILE A 77 7.58 -0.67 -6.68
CA ILE A 77 8.54 -0.72 -5.56
C ILE A 77 8.54 0.61 -4.81
N SER A 78 8.62 1.74 -5.51
CA SER A 78 8.61 3.06 -4.87
C SER A 78 7.33 3.29 -4.06
N LEU A 79 6.16 2.98 -4.63
CA LEU A 79 4.88 3.12 -3.93
C LEU A 79 4.81 2.17 -2.72
N ALA A 80 5.26 0.92 -2.84
CA ALA A 80 5.26 -0.02 -1.73
C ALA A 80 6.16 0.43 -0.57
N LEU A 81 7.35 0.96 -0.87
CA LEU A 81 8.28 1.44 0.16
C LEU A 81 7.75 2.70 0.87
N VAL A 82 7.17 3.64 0.12
CA VAL A 82 6.57 4.84 0.73
C VAL A 82 5.35 4.45 1.57
N LEU A 83 4.52 3.50 1.11
CA LEU A 83 3.38 3.03 1.89
C LEU A 83 3.84 2.35 3.19
N ALA A 84 4.88 1.50 3.13
CA ALA A 84 5.45 0.86 4.30
C ALA A 84 5.98 1.87 5.33
N LEU A 85 6.53 3.01 4.88
CA LEU A 85 6.92 4.09 5.78
C LEU A 85 5.71 4.74 6.47
N VAL A 86 4.63 4.98 5.72
CA VAL A 86 3.38 5.53 6.28
C VAL A 86 2.73 4.54 7.26
N GLU A 87 2.69 3.25 6.92
CA GLU A 87 2.24 2.18 7.81
C GLU A 87 3.06 2.13 9.10
N PHE A 88 4.38 2.22 9.00
CA PHE A 88 5.27 2.27 10.16
C PHE A 88 4.95 3.47 11.06
N MET A 89 4.80 4.66 10.48
CA MET A 89 4.43 5.86 11.24
C MET A 89 3.06 5.70 11.92
N ALA A 90 2.07 5.13 11.21
CA ALA A 90 0.72 4.93 11.72
C ALA A 90 0.68 3.95 12.91
N VAL A 91 1.34 2.80 12.78
CA VAL A 91 1.43 1.80 13.85
C VAL A 91 2.26 2.32 15.01
N TYR A 92 3.39 2.98 14.74
CA TYR A 92 4.26 3.52 15.77
C TYR A 92 3.57 4.62 16.60
N TYR A 93 2.82 5.51 15.93
CA TYR A 93 1.92 6.45 16.60
C TYR A 93 0.95 5.73 17.53
N SER A 94 0.22 4.73 17.01
CA SER A 94 -0.84 4.06 17.76
C SER A 94 -0.30 3.25 18.95
N MET A 95 0.75 2.46 18.77
CA MET A 95 1.28 1.58 19.81
C MET A 95 2.02 2.34 20.91
N PHE A 96 2.70 3.44 20.58
CA PHE A 96 3.58 4.15 21.52
C PHE A 96 3.04 5.54 21.95
N GLY A 97 1.90 5.97 21.42
CA GLY A 97 1.25 7.23 21.82
C GLY A 97 2.01 8.50 21.39
N HIS A 98 2.80 8.43 20.32
CA HIS A 98 3.55 9.58 19.81
C HIS A 98 2.65 10.51 18.97
N GLU A 99 1.83 11.32 19.64
CA GLU A 99 0.86 12.26 19.02
C GLU A 99 1.46 13.15 17.92
N ALA A 100 2.76 13.47 18.02
CA ALA A 100 3.49 14.23 17.01
C ALA A 100 3.48 13.58 15.60
N LEU A 101 3.22 12.28 15.50
CA LEU A 101 3.19 11.52 14.26
C LEU A 101 1.80 11.43 13.62
N TYR A 102 0.73 11.83 14.30
CA TYR A 102 -0.63 11.76 13.74
C TYR A 102 -0.77 12.59 12.46
N HIS A 103 -0.46 13.89 12.52
CA HIS A 103 -0.52 14.78 11.36
C HIS A 103 0.47 14.39 10.25
N PRO A 104 1.75 14.10 10.53
CA PRO A 104 2.68 13.58 9.51
C PRO A 104 2.19 12.31 8.82
N THR A 105 1.54 11.40 9.54
CA THR A 105 1.00 10.16 8.96
C THR A 105 -0.13 10.45 7.99
N ILE A 106 -1.07 11.34 8.35
CA ILE A 106 -2.14 11.78 7.45
C ILE A 106 -1.57 12.44 6.19
N VAL A 107 -0.62 13.37 6.35
CA VAL A 107 0.03 14.04 5.22
C VAL A 107 0.74 13.03 4.33
N GLY A 108 1.49 12.10 4.92
CA GLY A 108 2.18 11.01 4.21
C GLY A 108 1.21 10.15 3.40
N LEU A 109 0.06 9.79 3.99
CA LEU A 109 -0.99 9.05 3.30
C LEU A 109 -1.59 9.85 2.13
N CYS A 110 -1.90 11.13 2.34
CA CYS A 110 -2.43 12.00 1.27
C CYS A 110 -1.43 12.13 0.11
N VAL A 111 -0.15 12.33 0.41
CA VAL A 111 0.93 12.38 -0.58
C VAL A 111 1.02 11.06 -1.33
N TRP A 112 0.96 9.93 -0.60
CA TRP A 112 0.99 8.60 -1.22
C TRP A 112 -0.19 8.40 -2.18
N VAL A 113 -1.41 8.75 -1.76
CA VAL A 113 -2.62 8.67 -2.59
C VAL A 113 -2.49 9.56 -3.84
N ALA A 114 -1.99 10.80 -3.69
CA ALA A 114 -1.77 11.69 -4.82
C ALA A 114 -0.74 11.12 -5.81
N CYS A 115 0.37 10.57 -5.31
CA CYS A 115 1.37 9.89 -6.15
C CYS A 115 0.79 8.66 -6.86
N PHE A 116 0.00 7.85 -6.15
CA PHE A 116 -0.67 6.68 -6.72
C PHE A 116 -1.61 7.11 -7.86
N LEU A 117 -2.53 8.05 -7.61
CA LEU A 117 -3.48 8.55 -8.61
C LEU A 117 -2.76 9.18 -9.82
N SER A 118 -1.73 9.98 -9.58
CA SER A 118 -0.91 10.55 -10.64
C SER A 118 -0.24 9.47 -11.49
N SER A 119 0.28 8.41 -10.86
CA SER A 119 0.92 7.30 -11.57
C SER A 119 -0.05 6.45 -12.41
N VAL A 120 -1.32 6.38 -11.99
CA VAL A 120 -2.40 5.66 -12.68
C VAL A 120 -2.98 6.48 -13.83
N PHE A 121 -3.41 7.72 -13.56
CA PHE A 121 -4.24 8.49 -14.49
C PHE A 121 -3.43 9.44 -15.37
N TYR A 122 -2.46 10.13 -14.78
CA TYR A 122 -1.75 11.21 -15.46
C TYR A 122 -0.54 10.68 -16.23
N SER A 123 0.35 10.02 -15.50
CA SER A 123 1.58 9.48 -16.05
C SER A 123 1.34 8.18 -16.83
N LYS A 124 0.24 7.46 -16.55
CA LYS A 124 -0.09 6.13 -17.10
C LYS A 124 1.08 5.13 -17.01
N ASN A 125 1.97 5.36 -16.06
CA ASN A 125 3.22 4.63 -15.90
C ASN A 125 3.09 3.46 -14.93
N LEU A 126 2.00 3.39 -14.14
CA LEU A 126 1.78 2.29 -13.20
C LEU A 126 1.20 1.05 -13.88
N ILE A 127 0.16 1.18 -14.71
CA ILE A 127 -0.56 0.05 -15.29
C ILE A 127 -0.29 -0.02 -16.79
N SER A 128 0.42 -1.07 -17.22
CA SER A 128 0.56 -1.41 -18.64
C SER A 128 -0.47 -2.47 -19.01
N ARG A 129 -1.45 -2.10 -19.84
CA ARG A 129 -2.42 -3.04 -20.43
C ARG A 129 -1.77 -3.72 -21.63
N ARG A 130 -1.96 -5.05 -21.77
CA ARG A 130 -1.56 -5.75 -22.99
C ARG A 130 -2.37 -5.15 -24.14
N LYS A 131 -1.72 -4.55 -25.14
CA LYS A 131 -2.38 -4.27 -26.42
C LYS A 131 -2.78 -5.62 -26.99
N GLU A 132 -4.08 -5.87 -27.14
CA GLU A 132 -4.56 -6.90 -28.04
C GLU A 132 -3.90 -6.62 -29.39
N ARG A 133 -3.05 -7.53 -29.85
CA ARG A 133 -2.62 -7.51 -31.25
C ARG A 133 -3.87 -7.89 -32.05
N ALA A 134 -4.48 -6.88 -32.67
CA ALA A 134 -5.44 -7.08 -33.76
C ALA A 134 -4.72 -7.69 -34.96
#